data_AF-A0A7K2MLR3-F1
#
_entry.id   AF-A0A7K2MLR3-F1
#
_cell.length_a   1.000
_cell.length_b   1.000
_cell.length_c   1.000
_cell.angle_alpha   90.00
_cell.angle_beta   90.00
_cell.angle_gamma   90.00
#
_symmetry.space_group_name_H-M   'P 1'
#
loop_
_entity.id
_entity.type
_entity.pdbx_description
1 polymer ?
#
loop_
_entity_poly.entity_id
_entity_poly.type
_entity_poly.pdbx_seq_one_letter_code
_entity_poly.pdbx_strand_id
1 'polypeptide(L)'
;MGAALVELVLERGFTALTVEDITERADVARATFYAHFRDKEDLFARVTDDLLAGLAERLAPAMADSAVGFTGKPVLEMLRHAREERDLYRIVLRGEGDGKPLQMFADACARVTAEEFRARAERNAVEPRIDPELLARVWVGEQLGVLRWWVEQETPSLPAEEVVRMLLDLAMRGRYWASGFEPSA
;
A
#
# COMPACT_ATOMS: atom_id res chain seq x y z
N MET A 1 -1.97 6.28 -20.81
CA MET A 1 -2.01 4.79 -20.76
C MET A 1 -2.33 4.27 -19.36
N GLY A 2 -1.60 4.65 -18.30
CA GLY A 2 -1.89 4.19 -16.92
C GLY A 2 -3.30 4.53 -16.42
N ALA A 3 -3.73 5.79 -16.52
CA ALA A 3 -5.09 6.20 -16.16
C ALA A 3 -6.17 5.41 -16.94
N ALA A 4 -6.00 5.26 -18.26
CA ALA A 4 -6.88 4.47 -19.11
C ALA A 4 -6.97 3.00 -18.66
N LEU A 5 -5.86 2.38 -18.26
CA LEU A 5 -5.86 1.05 -17.66
C LEU A 5 -6.72 1.03 -16.40
N VAL A 6 -6.49 1.95 -15.45
CA VAL A 6 -7.21 1.99 -14.17
C VAL A 6 -8.72 2.13 -14.38
N GLU A 7 -9.14 3.08 -15.20
CA GLU A 7 -10.56 3.31 -15.54
C GLU A 7 -11.20 2.04 -16.12
N LEU A 8 -10.57 1.44 -17.14
CA LEU A 8 -11.12 0.26 -17.80
C LEU A 8 -11.14 -0.96 -16.87
N VAL A 9 -10.18 -1.10 -15.96
CA VAL A 9 -10.20 -2.20 -14.96
C VAL A 9 -11.39 -2.01 -14.01
N LEU A 10 -11.67 -0.78 -13.59
CA LEU A 10 -12.82 -0.49 -12.73
C LEU A 10 -14.17 -0.69 -13.45
N GLU A 11 -14.24 -0.40 -14.75
CA GLU A 11 -15.47 -0.56 -15.55
C GLU A 11 -15.84 -2.03 -15.81
N ARG A 12 -14.86 -2.88 -16.13
CA ARG A 12 -15.11 -4.23 -16.67
C ARG A 12 -14.16 -5.33 -16.21
N GLY A 13 -13.21 -5.02 -15.33
CA GLY A 13 -12.22 -5.95 -14.80
C GLY A 13 -11.01 -6.16 -15.72
N PHE A 14 -9.86 -6.52 -15.14
CA PHE A 14 -8.61 -6.63 -15.88
C PHE A 14 -8.60 -7.77 -16.90
N THR A 15 -9.27 -8.89 -16.63
CA THR A 15 -9.24 -10.06 -17.52
C THR A 15 -9.86 -9.75 -18.89
N ALA A 16 -10.96 -8.98 -18.92
CA ALA A 16 -11.69 -8.64 -20.14
C ALA A 16 -10.99 -7.57 -21.01
N LEU A 17 -9.96 -6.91 -20.49
CA LEU A 17 -9.23 -5.84 -21.14
C LEU A 17 -8.29 -6.33 -22.25
N THR A 18 -8.24 -5.61 -23.36
CA THR A 18 -7.21 -5.80 -24.41
C THR A 18 -6.29 -4.57 -24.50
N VAL A 19 -5.14 -4.75 -25.16
CA VAL A 19 -4.23 -3.62 -25.48
C VAL A 19 -4.93 -2.59 -26.36
N GLU A 20 -5.80 -3.04 -27.27
CA GLU A 20 -6.55 -2.17 -28.18
C GLU A 20 -7.44 -1.20 -27.41
N ASP A 21 -8.22 -1.71 -26.46
CA ASP A 21 -9.09 -0.85 -25.64
C ASP A 21 -8.29 0.19 -24.84
N ILE A 22 -7.12 -0.19 -24.30
CA ILE A 22 -6.26 0.71 -23.55
C ILE A 22 -5.74 1.82 -24.46
N THR A 23 -5.31 1.45 -25.68
CA THR A 23 -4.79 2.39 -26.66
C THR A 23 -5.85 3.34 -27.20
N GLU A 24 -7.07 2.84 -27.43
CA GLU A 24 -8.23 3.64 -27.81
C GLU A 24 -8.62 4.62 -26.71
N ARG A 25 -8.74 4.16 -25.46
CA ARG A 25 -9.09 5.03 -24.32
C ARG A 25 -8.01 6.08 -24.04
N ALA A 26 -6.74 5.73 -24.23
CA ALA A 26 -5.62 6.64 -24.02
C ALA A 26 -5.34 7.58 -25.21
N ASP A 27 -6.07 7.45 -26.32
CA ASP A 27 -5.84 8.16 -27.58
C ASP A 27 -4.38 8.07 -28.07
N VAL A 28 -3.85 6.84 -28.13
CA VAL A 28 -2.49 6.56 -28.60
C VAL A 28 -2.47 5.46 -29.65
N ALA A 29 -1.53 5.53 -30.59
CA ALA A 29 -1.33 4.46 -31.55
C ALA A 29 -0.84 3.18 -30.85
N ARG A 30 -1.30 2.01 -31.34
CA ARG A 30 -0.85 0.69 -30.87
C ARG A 30 0.67 0.52 -30.95
N ALA A 31 1.32 1.06 -31.97
CA ALA A 31 2.78 1.05 -32.08
C ALA A 31 3.47 1.78 -30.91
N THR A 32 2.88 2.87 -30.41
CA THR A 32 3.38 3.61 -29.25
C THR A 32 3.28 2.77 -27.98
N PHE A 33 2.19 2.01 -27.79
CA PHE A 33 2.07 1.09 -26.65
C PHE A 33 3.22 0.08 -26.64
N TYR A 34 3.41 -0.64 -27.76
CA TYR A 34 4.42 -1.70 -27.84
C TYR A 34 5.86 -1.17 -27.85
N ALA A 35 6.07 0.13 -28.03
CA ALA A 35 7.38 0.75 -27.82
C ALA A 35 7.76 0.87 -26.33
N HIS A 36 6.78 0.82 -25.42
CA HIS A 36 6.96 0.98 -23.98
C HIS A 36 6.64 -0.28 -23.17
N PHE A 37 5.68 -1.09 -23.63
CA PHE A 37 5.13 -2.21 -22.87
C PHE A 37 4.99 -3.46 -23.73
N ARG A 38 5.27 -4.62 -23.14
CA ARG A 38 5.12 -5.91 -23.82
C ARG A 38 3.66 -6.32 -23.97
N ASP A 39 2.86 -6.07 -22.93
CA ASP A 39 1.45 -6.42 -22.81
C ASP A 39 0.77 -5.56 -21.73
N LYS A 40 -0.50 -5.82 -21.43
CA LYS A 40 -1.26 -5.06 -20.42
C LYS A 40 -0.79 -5.36 -18.99
N GLU A 41 -0.25 -6.55 -18.74
CA GLU A 41 0.34 -6.97 -17.47
C GLU A 41 1.61 -6.18 -17.17
N ASP A 42 2.48 -5.98 -18.17
CA ASP A 42 3.68 -5.15 -18.11
C ASP A 42 3.33 -3.67 -17.81
N LEU A 43 2.29 -3.14 -18.46
CA LEU A 43 1.76 -1.81 -18.13
C LEU A 43 1.25 -1.75 -16.68
N PHE A 44 0.52 -2.77 -16.21
CA PHE A 44 -0.03 -2.76 -14.86
C PHE A 44 1.06 -2.86 -13.79
N ALA A 45 2.07 -3.70 -14.03
CA ALA A 45 3.27 -3.74 -13.19
C ALA A 45 3.93 -2.37 -13.14
N ARG A 46 4.13 -1.71 -14.29
CA ARG A 46 4.72 -0.36 -14.31
C ARG A 46 3.91 0.67 -13.51
N VAL A 47 2.59 0.70 -13.69
CA VAL A 47 1.73 1.62 -12.94
C VAL A 47 1.76 1.34 -11.43
N THR A 48 1.94 0.07 -11.05
CA THR A 48 2.10 -0.32 -9.63
C THR A 48 3.46 0.09 -9.07
N ASP A 49 4.53 0.02 -9.87
CA ASP A 49 5.85 0.56 -9.49
C ASP A 49 5.81 2.08 -9.30
N ASP A 50 5.13 2.79 -10.20
CA ASP A 50 4.95 4.24 -10.09
C ASP A 50 4.15 4.59 -8.81
N LEU A 51 3.14 3.78 -8.43
CA LEU A 51 2.41 3.91 -7.17
C LEU A 51 3.31 3.72 -5.94
N LEU A 52 4.17 2.70 -5.96
CA LEU A 52 5.12 2.42 -4.88
C LEU A 52 6.13 3.56 -4.72
N ALA A 53 6.62 4.12 -5.83
CA ALA A 53 7.52 5.26 -5.83
C ALA A 53 6.84 6.50 -5.21
N GLY A 54 5.63 6.82 -5.65
CA GLY A 54 4.84 7.93 -5.09
C GLY A 54 4.56 7.76 -3.59
N LEU A 55 4.23 6.54 -3.16
CA LEU A 55 4.06 6.24 -1.74
C LEU A 55 5.38 6.45 -0.97
N ALA A 56 6.50 5.92 -1.46
CA ALA A 56 7.79 6.08 -0.79
C ALA A 56 8.19 7.55 -0.63
N GLU A 57 8.00 8.37 -1.67
CA GLU A 57 8.22 9.81 -1.62
C GLU A 57 7.32 10.49 -0.58
N ARG A 58 6.04 10.12 -0.53
CA ARG A 58 5.07 10.67 0.44
C ARG A 58 5.45 10.35 1.88
N LEU A 59 5.95 9.13 2.12
CA LEU A 59 6.25 8.64 3.46
C LEU A 59 7.60 9.11 4.00
N ALA A 60 8.58 9.40 3.13
CA ALA A 60 9.94 9.73 3.54
C ALA A 60 10.03 10.85 4.61
N PRO A 61 9.32 11.99 4.50
CA PRO A 61 9.35 13.03 5.54
C PRO A 61 8.77 12.55 6.88
N ALA A 62 7.63 11.82 6.83
CA ALA A 62 6.96 11.32 8.02
C ALA A 62 7.78 10.23 8.74
N MET A 63 8.55 9.44 7.98
CA MET A 63 9.47 8.45 8.53
C MET A 63 10.67 9.10 9.21
N ALA A 64 11.26 10.15 8.62
CA ALA A 64 12.35 10.91 9.22
C ALA A 64 11.96 11.53 10.58
N ASP A 65 10.74 12.05 10.66
CA ASP A 65 10.13 12.60 11.88
C ASP A 65 9.81 11.54 12.97
N SER A 66 9.86 10.27 12.63
CA SER A 66 9.47 9.14 13.49
C SER A 66 10.68 8.36 13.99
N ALA A 67 11.73 9.08 14.38
CA ALA A 67 13.03 8.49 14.70
C ALA A 67 13.01 7.52 15.90
N VAL A 68 12.08 7.75 16.84
CA VAL A 68 11.86 6.94 18.04
C VAL A 68 10.37 6.63 18.17
N GLY A 69 10.04 5.34 18.31
CA GLY A 69 8.68 4.86 18.51
C GLY A 69 7.79 4.88 17.26
N PHE A 70 6.53 4.51 17.45
CA PHE A 70 5.51 4.54 16.40
C PHE A 70 4.67 5.81 16.59
N THR A 71 4.75 6.76 15.66
CA THR A 71 4.07 8.07 15.78
C THR A 71 2.69 8.09 15.12
N GLY A 72 2.37 7.09 14.32
CA GLY A 72 1.20 7.07 13.44
C GLY A 72 1.31 7.99 12.20
N LYS A 73 2.26 8.94 12.15
CA LYS A 73 2.40 9.88 11.02
C LYS A 73 2.58 9.17 9.66
N PRO A 74 3.46 8.15 9.50
CA PRO A 74 3.58 7.47 8.22
C PRO A 74 2.29 6.76 7.79
N VAL A 75 1.54 6.20 8.75
CA VAL A 75 0.26 5.55 8.48
C VAL A 75 -0.80 6.57 8.03
N LEU A 76 -0.81 7.75 8.64
CA LEU A 76 -1.71 8.84 8.24
C LEU A 76 -1.44 9.28 6.80
N GLU A 77 -0.18 9.51 6.44
CA GLU A 77 0.19 9.90 5.08
C GLU A 77 -0.07 8.78 4.07
N MET A 78 0.13 7.52 4.46
CA MET A 78 -0.25 6.35 3.66
C MET A 78 -1.76 6.32 3.37
N LEU A 79 -2.61 6.54 4.38
CA LEU A 79 -4.08 6.59 4.21
C LEU A 79 -4.52 7.77 3.34
N ARG A 80 -3.86 8.93 3.46
CA ARG A 80 -4.12 10.12 2.63
C ARG A 80 -3.74 9.88 1.17
N HIS A 81 -2.54 9.37 0.93
CA HIS A 81 -2.10 8.97 -0.41
C HIS A 81 -3.03 7.92 -1.03
N ALA A 82 -3.49 6.95 -0.24
CA ALA A 82 -4.46 5.97 -0.70
C ALA A 82 -5.85 6.55 -1.01
N ARG A 83 -6.19 7.76 -0.52
CA ARG A 83 -7.40 8.48 -0.95
C ARG A 83 -7.17 9.24 -2.25
N GLU A 84 -5.99 9.83 -2.41
CA GLU A 84 -5.58 10.57 -3.61
C GLU A 84 -5.50 9.62 -4.83
N GLU A 85 -4.87 8.45 -4.65
CA GLU A 85 -4.67 7.41 -5.67
C GLU A 85 -5.67 6.24 -5.55
N ARG A 86 -6.87 6.51 -5.01
CA ARG A 86 -7.84 5.50 -4.55
C ARG A 86 -8.10 4.38 -5.54
N ASP A 87 -8.32 4.74 -6.79
CA ASP A 87 -8.76 3.81 -7.82
C ASP A 87 -7.64 2.84 -8.21
N LEU A 88 -6.40 3.32 -8.26
CA LEU A 88 -5.23 2.47 -8.47
C LEU A 88 -4.98 1.55 -7.28
N TYR A 89 -5.08 2.07 -6.04
CA TYR A 89 -5.01 1.22 -4.85
C TYR A 89 -6.10 0.14 -4.86
N ARG A 90 -7.34 0.45 -5.25
CA ARG A 90 -8.43 -0.53 -5.32
C ARG A 90 -8.08 -1.69 -6.24
N ILE A 91 -7.67 -1.42 -7.48
CA ILE A 91 -7.40 -2.50 -8.43
C ILE A 91 -6.18 -3.34 -8.03
N VAL A 92 -5.13 -2.72 -7.46
CA VAL A 92 -3.97 -3.43 -6.93
C VAL A 92 -4.38 -4.29 -5.74
N LEU A 93 -5.06 -3.71 -4.75
CA LEU A 93 -5.42 -4.40 -3.51
C LEU A 93 -6.49 -5.47 -3.69
N ARG A 94 -7.34 -5.40 -4.73
CA ARG A 94 -8.24 -6.49 -5.14
C ARG A 94 -7.50 -7.68 -5.74
N GLY A 95 -6.26 -7.49 -6.18
CA GLY A 95 -5.50 -8.50 -6.90
C GLY A 95 -6.01 -8.71 -8.31
N GLU A 96 -6.43 -7.63 -9.00
CA GLU A 96 -6.83 -7.69 -10.41
C GLU A 96 -5.70 -8.28 -11.28
N GLY A 97 -6.10 -8.93 -12.37
CA GLY A 97 -5.19 -9.65 -13.26
C GLY A 97 -4.71 -10.97 -12.68
N ASP A 98 -3.40 -11.22 -12.73
CA ASP A 98 -2.78 -12.46 -12.24
C ASP A 98 -2.35 -12.37 -10.76
N GLY A 99 -2.71 -11.29 -10.07
CA GLY A 99 -2.35 -11.05 -8.67
C GLY A 99 -0.88 -10.67 -8.44
N LYS A 100 -0.02 -10.67 -9.47
CA LYS A 100 1.38 -10.24 -9.34
C LYS A 100 1.52 -8.77 -8.90
N PRO A 101 0.69 -7.82 -9.36
CA PRO A 101 0.77 -6.44 -8.87
C PRO A 101 0.58 -6.33 -7.35
N LEU A 102 -0.37 -7.10 -6.79
CA LEU A 102 -0.57 -7.15 -5.34
C LEU A 102 0.64 -7.75 -4.62
N GLN A 103 1.18 -8.85 -5.14
CA GLN A 103 2.36 -9.50 -4.56
C GLN A 103 3.57 -8.56 -4.58
N MET A 104 3.83 -7.93 -5.73
CA MET A 104 4.90 -6.94 -5.91
C MET A 104 4.75 -5.76 -4.94
N PHE A 105 3.53 -5.22 -4.80
CA PHE A 105 3.24 -4.15 -3.86
C PHE A 105 3.52 -4.58 -2.42
N ALA A 106 2.99 -5.73 -1.99
CA ALA A 106 3.16 -6.25 -0.64
C ALA A 106 4.64 -6.56 -0.32
N ASP A 107 5.36 -7.20 -1.23
CA ASP A 107 6.76 -7.56 -1.07
C ASP A 107 7.67 -6.32 -1.02
N ALA A 108 7.41 -5.33 -1.87
CA ALA A 108 8.14 -4.07 -1.84
C ALA A 108 7.94 -3.34 -0.50
N CYS A 109 6.70 -3.23 -0.03
CA CYS A 109 6.39 -2.64 1.28
C CYS A 109 7.04 -3.42 2.44
N ALA A 110 6.99 -4.75 2.42
CA ALA A 110 7.59 -5.59 3.45
C ALA A 110 9.10 -5.42 3.51
N ARG A 111 9.78 -5.41 2.36
CA ARG A 111 11.23 -5.20 2.28
C ARG A 111 11.64 -3.84 2.87
N VAL A 112 11.01 -2.75 2.42
CA VAL A 112 11.29 -1.39 2.92
C VAL A 112 11.03 -1.29 4.42
N THR A 113 9.95 -1.91 4.90
CA THR A 113 9.61 -1.90 6.33
C THR A 113 10.63 -2.69 7.16
N ALA A 114 11.12 -3.83 6.66
CA ALA A 114 12.15 -4.61 7.34
C ALA A 114 13.48 -3.85 7.45
N GLU A 115 13.89 -3.17 6.36
CA GLU A 115 15.06 -2.29 6.36
C GLU A 115 14.92 -1.16 7.39
N GLU A 116 13.75 -0.51 7.45
CA GLU A 116 13.49 0.55 8.44
C GLU A 116 13.51 0.02 9.87
N PHE A 117 12.92 -1.16 10.14
CA PHE A 117 12.96 -1.75 11.49
C PHE A 117 14.38 -2.09 11.94
N ARG A 118 15.24 -2.60 11.03
CA ARG A 118 16.67 -2.81 11.32
C ARG A 118 17.39 -1.51 11.60
N ALA A 119 17.26 -0.53 10.69
CA ALA A 119 17.91 0.77 10.84
C ALA A 119 17.48 1.49 12.12
N ARG A 120 16.20 1.37 12.52
CA ARG A 120 15.70 1.87 13.80
C ARG A 120 16.31 1.17 14.99
N ALA A 121 16.41 -0.15 14.96
CA ALA A 121 17.00 -0.93 16.04
C ALA A 121 18.47 -0.55 16.26
N GLU A 122 19.24 -0.47 15.17
CA GLU A 122 20.63 -0.02 15.16
C GLU A 122 20.78 1.40 15.71
N ARG A 123 20.02 2.37 15.17
CA ARG A 123 20.06 3.78 15.58
C ARG A 123 19.74 3.99 17.06
N ASN A 124 18.85 3.18 17.61
CA ASN A 124 18.42 3.28 19.01
C ASN A 124 19.17 2.32 19.94
N ALA A 125 20.15 1.57 19.44
CA ALA A 125 20.91 0.57 20.20
C ALA A 125 20.02 -0.43 20.96
N VAL A 126 18.97 -0.93 20.30
CA VAL A 126 18.05 -1.93 20.85
C VAL A 126 18.08 -3.21 20.03
N GLU A 127 17.98 -4.36 20.69
CA GLU A 127 17.88 -5.66 20.03
C GLU A 127 16.40 -6.00 19.75
N PRO A 128 16.00 -6.23 18.48
CA PRO A 128 14.67 -6.71 18.16
C PRO A 128 14.39 -8.06 18.83
N ARG A 129 13.23 -8.19 19.49
CA ARG A 129 12.81 -9.46 20.11
C ARG A 129 12.21 -10.46 19.11
N ILE A 130 11.95 -10.02 17.90
CA ILE A 130 11.37 -10.78 16.78
C ILE A 130 12.20 -10.45 15.55
N ASP A 131 12.38 -11.43 14.66
CA ASP A 131 13.03 -11.24 13.36
C ASP A 131 12.38 -10.04 12.62
N PRO A 132 13.16 -9.00 12.23
CA PRO A 132 12.65 -7.85 11.51
C PRO A 132 11.88 -8.18 10.21
N GLU A 133 12.23 -9.26 9.52
CA GLU A 133 11.51 -9.70 8.31
C GLU A 133 10.11 -10.22 8.65
N LEU A 134 10.00 -11.03 9.70
CA LEU A 134 8.70 -11.52 10.15
C LEU A 134 7.85 -10.36 10.70
N LEU A 135 8.47 -9.47 11.49
CA LEU A 135 7.82 -8.30 12.04
C LEU A 135 7.28 -7.38 10.92
N ALA A 136 8.07 -7.13 9.88
CA ALA A 136 7.66 -6.34 8.73
C ALA A 136 6.48 -6.98 7.98
N ARG A 137 6.50 -8.30 7.75
CA ARG A 137 5.38 -8.99 7.09
C ARG A 137 4.08 -8.91 7.89
N VAL A 138 4.14 -9.11 9.21
CA VAL A 138 2.98 -8.97 10.09
C VAL A 138 2.44 -7.54 10.03
N TRP A 139 3.31 -6.54 10.17
CA TRP A 139 2.93 -5.14 10.12
C TRP A 139 2.33 -4.76 8.77
N VAL A 140 2.99 -5.08 7.65
CA VAL A 140 2.46 -4.78 6.30
C VAL A 140 1.14 -5.50 6.06
N GLY A 141 0.98 -6.74 6.51
CA GLY A 141 -0.29 -7.46 6.41
C GLY A 141 -1.45 -6.74 7.11
N GLU A 142 -1.21 -6.21 8.31
CA GLU A 142 -2.18 -5.38 9.04
C GLU A 142 -2.54 -4.12 8.24
N GLN A 143 -1.53 -3.42 7.73
CA GLN A 143 -1.71 -2.18 6.97
C GLN A 143 -2.44 -2.41 5.65
N LEU A 144 -2.13 -3.49 4.93
CA LEU A 144 -2.82 -3.86 3.69
C LEU A 144 -4.29 -4.19 3.94
N GLY A 145 -4.60 -4.87 5.06
CA GLY A 145 -5.98 -5.14 5.46
C GLY A 145 -6.78 -3.86 5.69
N VAL A 146 -6.20 -2.90 6.42
CA VAL A 146 -6.82 -1.58 6.67
C VAL A 146 -6.93 -0.79 5.38
N LEU A 147 -5.88 -0.73 4.56
CA LEU A 147 -5.88 -0.01 3.29
C LEU A 147 -6.95 -0.53 2.35
N ARG A 148 -7.08 -1.86 2.22
CA ARG A 148 -8.11 -2.47 1.37
C ARG A 148 -9.51 -2.03 1.83
N TRP A 149 -9.78 -2.12 3.14
CA TRP A 149 -11.06 -1.64 3.69
C TRP A 149 -11.27 -0.12 3.48
N TRP A 150 -10.20 0.66 3.60
CA TRP A 150 -10.22 2.12 3.48
C TRP A 150 -10.57 2.61 2.06
N VAL A 151 -9.94 2.02 1.04
CA VAL A 151 -10.13 2.44 -0.37
C VAL A 151 -11.42 1.89 -0.97
N GLU A 152 -12.02 0.85 -0.36
CA GLU A 152 -13.33 0.36 -0.80
C GLU A 152 -14.47 1.33 -0.49
N GLN A 153 -14.33 2.15 0.54
CA GLN A 153 -15.35 3.13 0.93
C GLN A 153 -15.30 4.37 0.04
N GLU A 154 -16.43 4.73 -0.57
CA GLU A 154 -16.57 6.04 -1.23
C GLU A 154 -16.42 7.18 -0.22
N THR A 155 -17.18 7.09 0.87
CA THR A 155 -17.07 7.96 2.05
C THR A 155 -16.60 7.13 3.25
N PRO A 156 -15.42 7.41 3.83
CA PRO A 156 -14.93 6.70 5.00
C PRO A 156 -15.90 6.82 6.18
N SER A 157 -16.20 5.71 6.82
CA SER A 157 -16.98 5.65 8.06
C SER A 157 -16.25 6.23 9.26
N LEU A 158 -14.91 6.32 9.19
CA LEU A 158 -14.03 6.91 10.20
C LEU A 158 -13.08 7.91 9.55
N PRO A 159 -12.73 9.03 10.22
CA PRO A 159 -11.63 9.90 9.81
C PRO A 159 -10.28 9.16 9.82
N ALA A 160 -9.36 9.54 8.94
CA ALA A 160 -8.05 8.88 8.83
C ALA A 160 -7.25 8.99 10.14
N GLU A 161 -7.34 10.15 10.80
CA GLU A 161 -6.72 10.42 12.10
C GLU A 161 -7.23 9.49 13.18
N GLU A 162 -8.52 9.16 13.17
CA GLU A 162 -9.14 8.25 14.14
C GLU A 162 -8.73 6.80 13.89
N VAL A 163 -8.66 6.38 12.63
CA VAL A 163 -8.11 5.06 12.25
C VAL A 163 -6.66 4.93 12.73
N VAL A 164 -5.83 5.95 12.49
CA VAL A 164 -4.42 5.98 12.91
C VAL A 164 -4.30 5.92 14.43
N ARG A 165 -5.15 6.66 15.16
CA ARG A 165 -5.18 6.63 16.62
C ARG A 165 -5.48 5.21 17.14
N MET A 166 -6.48 4.53 16.56
CA MET A 166 -6.81 3.15 16.94
C MET A 166 -5.66 2.17 16.63
N LEU A 167 -5.01 2.31 15.47
CA LEU A 167 -3.84 1.47 15.11
C LEU A 167 -2.64 1.74 16.01
N LEU A 168 -2.44 2.98 16.44
CA LEU A 168 -1.39 3.35 17.39
C LEU A 168 -1.63 2.72 18.77
N ASP A 169 -2.86 2.82 19.28
CA ASP A 169 -3.24 2.16 20.54
C ASP A 169 -3.05 0.64 20.46
N LEU A 170 -3.46 0.03 19.34
CA LEU A 170 -3.26 -1.39 19.08
C LEU A 170 -1.78 -1.78 19.08
N ALA A 171 -0.92 -1.01 18.39
CA ALA A 171 0.51 -1.27 18.30
C ALA A 171 1.21 -1.17 19.66
N MET A 172 0.80 -0.23 20.51
CA MET A 172 1.42 0.02 21.81
C MET A 172 0.93 -0.91 22.91
N ARG A 173 -0.34 -1.33 22.86
CA ARG A 173 -1.00 -2.07 23.96
C ARG A 173 -1.33 -3.53 23.61
N GLY A 174 -1.28 -3.86 22.33
CA GLY A 174 -1.57 -5.19 21.81
C GLY A 174 -3.06 -5.52 21.68
N ARG A 175 -3.33 -6.62 20.98
CA ARG A 175 -4.69 -7.07 20.62
C ARG A 175 -5.55 -7.45 21.82
N TYR A 176 -4.94 -7.98 22.89
CA TYR A 176 -5.66 -8.37 24.09
C TYR A 176 -6.32 -7.17 24.76
N TRP A 177 -5.55 -6.08 24.96
CA TRP A 177 -6.08 -4.80 25.44
C TRP A 177 -7.12 -4.20 24.49
N ALA A 178 -6.84 -4.20 23.18
CA ALA A 178 -7.77 -3.64 22.18
C ALA A 178 -9.11 -4.39 22.12
N SER A 179 -9.15 -5.63 22.62
CA SER A 179 -10.37 -6.46 22.71
C SER A 179 -11.12 -6.26 24.03
N GLY A 180 -10.68 -5.31 24.88
CA GLY A 180 -11.32 -4.99 26.15
C GLY A 180 -10.86 -5.81 27.34
N PHE A 181 -9.82 -6.65 27.20
CA PHE A 181 -9.28 -7.41 28.31
C PHE A 181 -8.18 -6.63 29.05
N GLU A 182 -8.18 -6.72 30.38
CA GLU A 182 -7.06 -6.24 31.20
C GLU A 182 -6.08 -7.39 31.43
N PRO A 183 -4.75 -7.16 31.38
CA PRO A 183 -3.78 -8.16 31.77
C PRO A 183 -4.11 -8.64 33.19
N SER A 184 -4.24 -9.95 33.40
CA SER A 184 -4.33 -10.51 34.74
C SER A 184 -3.10 -10.06 35.54
N ALA A 185 -3.34 -9.36 36.65
CA ALA A 185 -2.32 -8.83 37.55
C ALA A 185 -1.38 -9.90 38.11
#